data_AF-A0A2D0SG85-F1
#
_entry.id   AF-A0A2D0SG85-F1
#
_cell.length_a   1.000
_cell.length_b   1.000
_cell.length_c   1.000
_cell.angle_alpha   90.00
_cell.angle_beta   90.00
_cell.angle_gamma   90.00
#
_symmetry.space_group_name_H-M   'P 1'
#
loop_
_entity.id
_entity.type
_entity.pdbx_description
1 polymer ?
#
loop_
_entity_poly.entity_id
_entity_poly.type
_entity_poly.pdbx_seq_one_letter_code
_entity_poly.pdbx_strand_id
1 'polypeptide(L)'
;MEPLNDCICSINRVSEALVAADVHPITGHCSNYDYIRQEIVQARWSLQHSDQAATACLRCLDESLETLTQDEGTLERQKNAAQRSLGDLRTKQASNEKLLEESLGALEQARTNLRSTRETLESQERRVQTAKTVGRVGLGLSVIPFVGWVVGPALVIGSAIEMAEASHAIEIAEEELEKFKNRAEKYAHRVHGHASAISRTTSRIGEIDRTLTRLRQDIHVVKKQRWFVAESQRKARSAVHLLSVLSGKVGVFERQTRVFVLHGSVVKVMEELMKSTEEIAGNELLCNGGMARLLHKMRENNRRLRSVCASQNTDADERLLLKYI
;
A
#
# COMPACT_ATOMS: atom_id res chain seq x y z
N MET A 1 -26.22 -0.57 -3.13
CA MET A 1 -27.01 -1.82 -3.00
C MET A 1 -28.47 -1.60 -3.38
N GLU A 2 -29.09 -0.44 -3.09
CA GLU A 2 -30.46 -0.13 -3.54
C GLU A 2 -30.70 -0.31 -5.05
N PRO A 3 -29.83 0.16 -5.98
CA PRO A 3 -30.12 0.09 -7.42
C PRO A 3 -30.21 -1.37 -7.93
N LEU A 4 -29.39 -2.26 -7.37
CA LEU A 4 -29.43 -3.69 -7.69
C LEU A 4 -30.70 -4.34 -7.13
N ASN A 5 -31.09 -3.98 -5.91
CA ASN A 5 -32.31 -4.49 -5.28
C ASN A 5 -33.55 -4.10 -6.08
N ASP A 6 -33.60 -2.85 -6.57
CA ASP A 6 -34.68 -2.34 -7.40
C ASP A 6 -34.74 -3.02 -8.76
N CYS A 7 -33.58 -3.30 -9.38
CA CYS A 7 -33.50 -4.08 -10.61
C CYS A 7 -34.09 -5.48 -10.42
N ILE A 8 -33.69 -6.16 -9.35
CA ILE A 8 -34.15 -7.52 -9.07
C ILE A 8 -35.65 -7.52 -8.75
N CYS A 9 -36.12 -6.58 -7.93
CA CYS A 9 -37.55 -6.44 -7.62
C CYS A 9 -38.38 -6.20 -8.88
N SER A 10 -37.92 -5.33 -9.77
CA SER A 10 -38.66 -4.99 -10.99
C SER A 10 -38.76 -6.17 -11.96
N ILE A 11 -37.68 -6.93 -12.13
CA ILE A 11 -37.71 -8.14 -12.96
C ILE A 11 -38.56 -9.23 -12.32
N ASN A 12 -38.55 -9.34 -10.99
CA ASN A 12 -39.43 -10.27 -10.29
C ASN A 12 -40.92 -9.95 -10.49
N ARG A 13 -41.30 -8.65 -10.53
CA ARG A 13 -42.68 -8.25 -10.84
C ARG A 13 -43.09 -8.58 -12.27
N VAL A 14 -42.19 -8.37 -13.25
CA VAL A 14 -42.42 -8.81 -14.64
C VAL A 14 -42.70 -10.32 -14.68
N SER A 15 -41.92 -11.10 -13.92
CA SER A 15 -42.11 -12.54 -13.84
C SER A 15 -43.43 -12.94 -13.18
N GLU A 16 -43.83 -12.27 -12.10
CA GLU A 16 -45.13 -12.49 -11.44
C GLU A 16 -46.29 -12.17 -12.39
N ALA A 17 -46.20 -11.07 -13.13
CA ALA A 17 -47.20 -10.69 -14.13
C ALA A 17 -47.32 -11.73 -15.26
N LEU A 18 -46.20 -12.30 -15.71
CA LEU A 18 -46.20 -13.36 -16.72
C LEU A 18 -46.74 -14.69 -16.19
N VAL A 19 -46.46 -15.06 -14.94
CA VAL A 19 -47.04 -16.27 -14.31
C VAL A 19 -48.54 -16.14 -14.13
N ALA A 20 -49.03 -14.94 -13.79
CA ALA A 20 -50.46 -14.67 -13.58
C ALA A 20 -51.26 -14.51 -14.89
N ALA A 21 -50.60 -14.57 -16.04
CA ALA A 21 -51.23 -14.38 -17.34
C ALA A 21 -52.10 -15.57 -17.72
N ASP A 22 -53.41 -15.37 -17.80
CA ASP A 22 -54.32 -16.36 -18.39
C ASP A 22 -54.53 -16.05 -19.88
N VAL A 23 -54.25 -17.05 -20.72
CA VAL A 23 -54.27 -16.93 -22.18
C VAL A 23 -55.42 -17.78 -22.71
N HIS A 24 -56.41 -17.11 -23.28
CA HIS A 24 -57.57 -17.82 -23.81
C HIS A 24 -57.14 -18.77 -24.95
N PRO A 25 -57.44 -20.08 -24.84
CA PRO A 25 -56.82 -21.13 -25.66
C PRO A 25 -57.18 -21.05 -27.15
N ILE A 26 -58.28 -20.37 -27.49
CA ILE A 26 -58.81 -20.25 -28.86
C ILE A 26 -58.49 -18.89 -29.48
N THR A 27 -58.54 -17.82 -28.69
CA THR A 27 -58.40 -16.44 -29.20
C THR A 27 -56.99 -15.88 -29.00
N GLY A 28 -56.17 -16.55 -28.18
CA GLY A 28 -54.83 -16.09 -27.82
C GLY A 28 -54.84 -14.79 -27.00
N HIS A 29 -56.01 -14.37 -26.53
CA HIS A 29 -56.16 -13.15 -25.76
C HIS A 29 -55.60 -13.35 -24.35
N CYS A 30 -54.68 -12.48 -23.97
CA CYS A 30 -54.06 -12.48 -22.65
C CYS A 30 -54.78 -11.48 -21.75
N SER A 31 -55.38 -11.98 -20.67
CA SER A 31 -56.24 -11.22 -19.75
C SER A 31 -55.54 -10.07 -19.04
N ASN A 32 -54.21 -10.12 -18.88
CA ASN A 32 -53.42 -9.10 -18.18
C ASN A 32 -52.33 -8.45 -19.07
N TYR A 33 -52.56 -8.42 -20.38
CA TYR A 33 -51.58 -7.93 -21.35
C TYR A 33 -51.05 -6.52 -21.07
N ASP A 34 -51.95 -5.55 -20.81
CA ASP A 34 -51.56 -4.17 -20.56
C ASP A 34 -50.74 -4.02 -19.27
N TYR A 35 -51.07 -4.84 -18.27
CA TYR A 35 -50.33 -4.91 -17.00
C TYR A 35 -48.91 -5.47 -17.22
N ILE A 36 -48.76 -6.56 -17.97
CA ILE A 36 -47.43 -7.10 -18.33
C ILE A 36 -46.60 -6.06 -19.07
N ARG A 37 -47.21 -5.36 -20.03
CA ARG A 37 -46.54 -4.31 -20.80
C ARG A 37 -46.06 -3.17 -19.88
N GLN A 38 -46.90 -2.75 -18.94
CA GLN A 38 -46.56 -1.73 -17.96
C GLN A 38 -45.39 -2.17 -17.06
N GLU A 39 -45.41 -3.39 -16.52
CA GLU A 39 -44.32 -3.91 -15.69
C GLU A 39 -43.00 -4.02 -16.47
N ILE A 40 -43.03 -4.42 -17.75
CA ILE A 40 -41.83 -4.45 -18.62
C ILE A 40 -41.24 -3.04 -18.80
N VAL A 41 -42.10 -2.03 -19.02
CA VAL A 41 -41.67 -0.63 -19.17
C VAL A 41 -41.09 -0.10 -17.86
N GLN A 42 -41.73 -0.38 -16.72
CA GLN A 42 -41.23 0.03 -15.41
C GLN A 42 -39.90 -0.64 -15.06
N ALA A 43 -39.75 -1.94 -15.33
CA ALA A 43 -38.51 -2.66 -15.12
C ALA A 43 -37.37 -2.11 -15.98
N ARG A 44 -37.65 -1.78 -17.25
CA ARG A 44 -36.68 -1.13 -18.13
C ARG A 44 -36.21 0.21 -17.55
N TRP A 45 -37.15 1.06 -17.09
CA TRP A 45 -36.82 2.37 -16.53
C TRP A 45 -35.94 2.23 -15.27
N SER A 46 -36.31 1.32 -14.35
CA SER A 46 -35.53 1.03 -13.13
C SER A 46 -34.10 0.56 -13.47
N LEU A 47 -33.95 -0.35 -14.42
CA LEU A 47 -32.63 -0.84 -14.86
C LEU A 47 -31.79 0.25 -15.54
N GLN A 48 -32.40 1.13 -16.32
CA GLN A 48 -31.70 2.27 -16.94
C GLN A 48 -31.21 3.26 -15.87
N HIS A 49 -32.01 3.55 -14.84
CA HIS A 49 -31.56 4.36 -13.72
C HIS A 49 -30.42 3.70 -12.94
N SER A 50 -30.50 2.39 -12.71
CA SER A 50 -29.41 1.65 -12.08
C SER A 50 -28.13 1.65 -12.92
N ASP A 51 -28.21 1.61 -14.26
CA ASP A 51 -27.04 1.72 -15.15
C ASP A 51 -26.36 3.10 -15.06
N GLN A 52 -27.14 4.17 -14.96
CA GLN A 52 -26.62 5.52 -14.76
C GLN A 52 -25.94 5.65 -13.39
N ALA A 53 -26.57 5.14 -12.33
CA ALA A 53 -25.98 5.12 -10.99
C ALA A 53 -24.69 4.30 -10.94
N ALA A 54 -24.64 3.14 -11.62
CA ALA A 54 -23.44 2.32 -11.73
C ALA A 54 -22.32 3.03 -12.50
N THR A 55 -22.65 3.76 -13.57
CA THR A 55 -21.68 4.58 -14.32
C THR A 55 -21.06 5.66 -13.43
N ALA A 56 -21.88 6.39 -12.68
CA ALA A 56 -21.39 7.41 -11.75
C ALA A 56 -20.51 6.80 -10.66
N CYS A 57 -20.92 5.66 -10.10
CA CYS A 57 -20.14 4.93 -9.09
C CYS A 57 -18.78 4.45 -9.64
N LEU A 58 -18.75 3.88 -10.85
CA LEU A 58 -17.51 3.45 -11.49
C LEU A 58 -16.54 4.61 -11.69
N ARG A 59 -17.04 5.78 -12.12
CA ARG A 59 -16.22 6.98 -12.26
C ARG A 59 -15.57 7.38 -10.92
N CYS A 60 -16.35 7.41 -9.84
CA CYS A 60 -15.81 7.73 -8.51
C CYS A 60 -14.77 6.70 -8.03
N LEU A 61 -14.97 5.40 -8.33
CA LEU A 61 -14.01 4.35 -8.02
C LEU A 61 -12.74 4.46 -8.86
N ASP A 62 -12.86 4.85 -10.14
CA ASP A 62 -11.73 5.12 -11.03
C ASP A 62 -10.90 6.32 -10.55
N GLU A 63 -11.54 7.44 -10.21
CA GLU A 63 -10.89 8.62 -9.62
C GLU A 63 -10.17 8.27 -8.29
N SER A 64 -10.80 7.43 -7.47
CA SER A 64 -10.20 6.94 -6.23
C SER A 64 -8.96 6.08 -6.49
N LEU A 65 -9.02 5.17 -7.47
CA LEU A 65 -7.86 4.33 -7.84
C LEU A 65 -6.71 5.17 -8.40
N GLU A 66 -7.00 6.17 -9.21
CA GLU A 66 -5.98 7.10 -9.74
C GLU A 66 -5.26 7.82 -8.59
N THR A 67 -6.03 8.40 -7.67
CA THR A 67 -5.49 9.10 -6.49
C THR A 67 -4.63 8.17 -5.63
N LEU A 68 -5.14 6.99 -5.28
CA LEU A 68 -4.41 6.01 -4.46
C LEU A 68 -3.12 5.53 -5.15
N THR A 69 -3.16 5.32 -6.46
CA THR A 69 -1.97 4.89 -7.23
C THR A 69 -0.93 6.00 -7.31
N GLN A 70 -1.36 7.26 -7.44
CA GLN A 70 -0.47 8.42 -7.43
C GLN A 70 0.20 8.60 -6.05
N ASP A 71 -0.57 8.42 -4.98
CA ASP A 71 -0.07 8.45 -3.60
C ASP A 71 0.94 7.31 -3.36
N GLU A 72 0.67 6.11 -3.87
CA GLU A 72 1.58 4.96 -3.78
C GLU A 72 2.91 5.29 -4.43
N GLY A 73 2.89 5.77 -5.68
CA GLY A 73 4.10 6.15 -6.40
C GLY A 73 4.85 7.32 -5.75
N THR A 74 4.14 8.20 -5.04
CA THR A 74 4.77 9.30 -4.28
C THR A 74 5.47 8.78 -3.04
N LEU A 75 4.81 7.90 -2.27
CA LEU A 75 5.39 7.26 -1.09
C LEU A 75 6.58 6.36 -1.43
N GLU A 76 6.52 5.60 -2.54
CA GLU A 76 7.66 4.80 -3.00
C GLU A 76 8.87 5.67 -3.35
N ARG A 77 8.67 6.80 -4.02
CA ARG A 77 9.73 7.78 -4.28
C ARG A 77 10.32 8.35 -2.99
N GLN A 78 9.47 8.68 -2.01
CA GLN A 78 9.93 9.15 -0.70
C GLN A 78 10.71 8.08 0.06
N LYS A 79 10.26 6.82 0.02
CA LYS A 79 10.97 5.68 0.61
C LYS A 79 12.36 5.52 0.00
N ASN A 80 12.45 5.52 -1.32
CA ASN A 80 13.71 5.37 -2.04
C ASN A 80 14.68 6.52 -1.72
N ALA A 81 14.18 7.77 -1.64
CA ALA A 81 14.98 8.91 -1.23
C ALA A 81 15.49 8.76 0.23
N ALA A 82 14.62 8.34 1.14
CA ALA A 82 15.00 8.10 2.54
C ALA A 82 16.02 6.96 2.68
N GLN A 83 15.90 5.88 1.91
CA GLN A 83 16.86 4.78 1.89
C GLN A 83 18.24 5.22 1.37
N ARG A 84 18.30 6.04 0.32
CA ARG A 84 19.56 6.64 -0.15
C ARG A 84 20.20 7.50 0.93
N SER A 85 19.41 8.38 1.55
CA SER A 85 19.88 9.22 2.65
C SER A 85 20.38 8.41 3.85
N LEU A 86 19.72 7.29 4.17
CA LEU A 86 20.17 6.36 5.20
C LEU A 86 21.53 5.73 4.86
N GLY A 87 21.74 5.35 3.58
CA GLY A 87 23.02 4.88 3.08
C GLY A 87 24.13 5.92 3.26
N ASP A 88 23.88 7.15 2.81
CA ASP A 88 24.84 8.26 2.94
C ASP A 88 25.20 8.55 4.41
N LEU A 89 24.20 8.52 5.30
CA LEU A 89 24.42 8.71 6.73
C LEU A 89 25.29 7.61 7.34
N ARG A 90 25.06 6.34 6.96
CA ARG A 90 25.90 5.21 7.41
C ARG A 90 27.34 5.32 6.93
N THR A 91 27.55 5.69 5.66
CA THR A 91 28.89 5.94 5.13
C THR A 91 29.60 7.07 5.89
N LYS A 92 28.90 8.17 6.16
CA LYS A 92 29.45 9.29 6.95
C LYS A 92 29.74 8.90 8.40
N GLN A 93 28.89 8.07 9.01
CA GLN A 93 29.12 7.55 10.35
C GLN A 93 30.40 6.72 10.39
N ALA A 94 30.54 5.71 9.53
CA ALA A 94 31.71 4.84 9.47
C ALA A 94 33.01 5.63 9.23
N SER A 95 32.97 6.63 8.34
CA SER A 95 34.12 7.52 8.12
C SER A 95 34.48 8.32 9.38
N ASN A 96 33.51 8.83 10.13
CA ASN A 96 33.78 9.57 11.37
C ASN A 96 34.21 8.65 12.52
N GLU A 97 33.71 7.41 12.58
CA GLU A 97 34.18 6.40 13.54
C GLU A 97 35.66 6.10 13.32
N LYS A 98 36.08 5.93 12.05
CA LYS A 98 37.49 5.76 11.72
C LYS A 98 38.35 6.96 12.12
N LEU A 99 37.89 8.18 11.82
CA LEU A 99 38.61 9.41 12.20
C LEU A 99 38.67 9.62 13.72
N LEU A 100 37.63 9.18 14.43
CA LEU A 100 37.61 9.18 15.89
C LEU A 100 38.66 8.21 16.44
N GLU A 101 38.71 6.99 15.93
CA GLU A 101 39.71 5.98 16.32
C GLU A 101 41.14 6.47 16.05
N GLU A 102 41.40 7.00 14.85
CA GLU A 102 42.68 7.61 14.49
C GLU A 102 43.06 8.77 15.42
N SER A 103 42.09 9.63 15.78
CA SER A 103 42.32 10.76 16.69
C SER A 103 42.58 10.31 18.14
N LEU A 104 41.87 9.29 18.61
CA LEU A 104 42.08 8.71 19.94
C LEU A 104 43.43 8.01 20.03
N GLY A 105 43.84 7.28 18.99
CA GLY A 105 45.18 6.67 18.92
C GLY A 105 46.29 7.70 18.95
N ALA A 106 46.16 8.79 18.17
CA ALA A 106 47.13 9.89 18.18
C ALA A 106 47.17 10.62 19.53
N LEU A 107 46.01 10.82 20.17
CA LEU A 107 45.92 11.41 21.50
C LEU A 107 46.63 10.56 22.56
N GLU A 108 46.44 9.24 22.54
CA GLU A 108 47.07 8.33 23.50
C GLU A 108 48.59 8.26 23.29
N GLN A 109 49.04 8.25 22.03
CA GLN A 109 50.46 8.32 21.70
C GLN A 109 51.09 9.64 22.16
N ALA A 110 50.43 10.78 21.90
CA ALA A 110 50.88 12.09 22.36
C ALA A 110 50.94 12.16 23.89
N ARG A 111 49.94 11.61 24.59
CA ARG A 111 49.89 11.56 26.05
C ARG A 111 51.04 10.73 26.63
N THR A 112 51.32 9.58 26.03
CA THR A 112 52.41 8.68 26.45
C THR A 112 53.77 9.35 26.25
N ASN A 113 53.99 9.95 25.08
CA ASN A 113 55.23 10.67 24.78
C ASN A 113 55.44 11.84 25.74
N LEU A 114 54.40 12.65 25.97
CA LEU A 114 54.45 13.80 26.86
C LEU A 114 54.75 13.39 28.31
N ARG A 115 54.17 12.28 28.79
CA ARG A 115 54.51 11.69 30.09
C ARG A 115 55.99 11.31 30.16
N SER A 116 56.49 10.56 29.17
CA SER A 116 57.90 10.14 29.11
C SER A 116 58.86 11.33 29.09
N THR A 117 58.51 12.39 28.35
CA THR A 117 59.32 13.62 28.27
C THR A 117 59.35 14.36 29.60
N ARG A 118 58.21 14.52 30.28
CA ARG A 118 58.13 15.12 31.62
C ARG A 118 58.94 14.33 32.66
N GLU A 119 58.81 13.00 32.68
CA GLU A 119 59.58 12.13 33.59
C GLU A 119 61.09 12.26 33.35
N THR A 120 61.50 12.35 32.08
CA THR A 120 62.91 12.51 31.71
C THR A 120 63.43 13.89 32.15
N LEU A 121 62.66 14.96 31.94
CA LEU A 121 63.03 16.30 32.37
C LEU A 121 63.16 16.40 33.89
N GLU A 122 62.19 15.87 34.65
CA GLU A 122 62.27 15.82 36.12
C GLU A 122 63.51 15.05 36.60
N SER A 123 63.83 13.93 35.95
CA SER A 123 65.01 13.14 36.31
C SER A 123 66.31 13.93 36.12
N GLN A 124 66.39 14.76 35.06
CA GLN A 124 67.54 15.60 34.79
C GLN A 124 67.63 16.78 35.74
N GLU A 125 66.50 17.44 36.06
CA GLU A 125 66.47 18.50 37.08
C GLU A 125 67.00 18.00 38.42
N ARG A 126 66.56 16.81 38.87
CA ARG A 126 67.08 16.17 40.09
C ARG A 126 68.57 15.91 40.01
N ARG A 127 69.09 15.43 38.86
CA ARG A 127 70.52 15.20 38.65
C ARG A 127 71.34 16.50 38.69
N VAL A 128 70.85 17.57 38.06
CA VAL A 128 71.50 18.90 38.09
C VAL A 128 71.52 19.47 39.51
N GLN A 129 70.42 19.37 40.26
CA GLN A 129 70.37 19.82 41.66
C GLN A 129 71.30 18.99 42.57
N THR A 130 71.37 17.68 42.37
CA THR A 130 72.27 16.79 43.13
C THR A 130 73.73 17.07 42.81
N ALA A 131 74.08 17.32 41.54
CA ALA A 131 75.44 17.67 41.11
C ALA A 131 75.89 19.05 41.62
N LYS A 132 74.96 20.00 41.82
CA LYS A 132 75.26 21.29 42.49
C LYS A 132 75.59 21.12 43.99
N THR A 133 75.12 20.06 44.62
CA THR A 133 75.25 19.82 46.06
C THR A 133 76.42 18.90 46.41
N VAL A 134 76.80 17.99 45.50
CA VAL A 134 77.90 17.03 45.68
C VAL A 134 78.98 17.33 44.64
N GLY A 135 80.03 18.05 45.05
CA GLY A 135 81.02 18.70 44.18
C GLY A 135 81.93 17.85 43.29
N ARG A 136 81.49 16.69 42.77
CA ARG A 136 82.13 15.94 41.67
C ARG A 136 81.28 14.70 41.36
N VAL A 137 80.82 14.57 40.11
CA VAL A 137 80.70 13.33 39.29
C VAL A 137 79.87 13.66 38.04
N GLY A 138 80.25 13.07 36.90
CA GLY A 138 79.95 13.52 35.53
C GLY A 138 78.47 13.64 35.14
N LEU A 139 78.19 14.71 34.39
CA LEU A 139 76.97 14.93 33.63
C LEU A 139 76.84 13.87 32.52
N GLY A 140 76.19 12.75 32.83
CA GLY A 140 75.77 11.76 31.83
C GLY A 140 74.68 12.34 30.92
N LEU A 141 74.92 12.26 29.61
CA LEU A 141 73.99 12.65 28.55
C LEU A 141 72.69 11.86 28.67
N SER A 142 71.55 12.56 28.68
CA SER A 142 70.24 11.91 28.63
C SER A 142 69.49 12.41 27.41
N VAL A 143 68.94 11.48 26.65
CA VAL A 143 68.32 11.75 25.36
C VAL A 143 66.81 11.85 25.53
N ILE A 144 66.24 13.01 25.23
CA ILE A 144 64.80 13.28 25.24
C ILE A 144 64.24 13.08 23.83
N PRO A 145 63.33 12.12 23.59
CA PRO A 145 62.65 12.03 22.31
C PRO A 145 61.79 13.28 22.09
N PHE A 146 62.06 14.04 21.02
CA PHE A 146 61.25 15.22 20.68
C PHE A 146 59.90 14.79 20.11
N VAL A 147 58.85 15.52 20.51
CA VAL A 147 57.47 15.25 20.10
C VAL A 147 57.14 16.15 18.92
N GLY A 148 56.89 15.51 17.79
CA GLY A 148 56.44 16.09 16.54
C GLY A 148 56.42 14.95 15.54
N TRP A 149 55.31 14.75 14.86
CA TRP A 149 54.94 13.47 14.26
C TRP A 149 55.97 13.13 13.16
N VAL A 150 56.42 11.86 13.12
CA VAL A 150 57.46 11.30 12.23
C VAL A 150 58.88 11.32 12.83
N VAL A 151 59.40 10.10 13.05
CA VAL A 151 60.82 9.70 13.07
C VAL A 151 61.79 10.88 12.99
N GLY A 152 62.23 11.39 14.14
CA GLY A 152 63.09 12.57 14.22
C GLY A 152 63.87 12.60 15.54
N PRO A 153 65.05 13.23 15.54
CA PRO A 153 66.17 12.91 16.42
C PRO A 153 65.86 13.21 17.89
N ALA A 154 66.44 12.38 18.72
CA ALA A 154 66.31 12.47 20.16
C ALA A 154 67.31 13.54 20.67
N LEU A 155 66.80 14.51 21.43
CA LEU A 155 67.49 15.71 21.88
C LEU A 155 68.37 15.36 23.08
N VAL A 156 69.69 15.52 22.96
CA VAL A 156 70.61 15.18 24.05
C VAL A 156 70.74 16.35 24.99
N ILE A 157 70.46 16.15 26.27
CA ILE A 157 70.55 17.21 27.29
C ILE A 157 71.74 16.96 28.22
N GLY A 158 72.61 17.95 28.29
CA GLY A 158 73.78 18.06 29.16
C GLY A 158 73.97 19.44 29.81
N SER A 159 73.12 20.45 29.54
CA SER A 159 73.27 21.82 30.05
C SER A 159 71.95 22.54 30.40
N ALA A 160 72.03 23.69 31.08
CA ALA A 160 70.86 24.48 31.52
C ALA A 160 70.11 25.19 30.38
N ILE A 161 70.77 25.48 29.25
CA ILE A 161 70.16 26.09 28.06
C ILE A 161 69.20 25.07 27.39
N GLU A 162 69.59 23.80 27.38
CA GLU A 162 68.80 22.69 26.82
C GLU A 162 67.57 22.34 27.69
N MET A 163 67.54 22.70 28.98
CA MET A 163 66.35 22.54 29.84
C MET A 163 65.23 23.54 29.48
N ALA A 164 65.59 24.76 29.06
CA ALA A 164 64.61 25.75 28.61
C ALA A 164 63.97 25.31 27.26
N GLU A 165 64.78 24.77 26.35
CA GLU A 165 64.29 24.19 25.09
C GLU A 165 63.37 22.98 25.33
N ALA A 166 63.70 22.11 26.28
CA ALA A 166 62.86 20.99 26.66
C ALA A 166 61.52 21.42 27.30
N SER A 167 61.54 22.49 28.10
CA SER A 167 60.32 23.06 28.69
C SER A 167 59.39 23.65 27.61
N HIS A 168 59.95 24.36 26.63
CA HIS A 168 59.19 24.87 25.49
C HIS A 168 58.63 23.75 24.60
N ALA A 169 59.38 22.66 24.42
CA ALA A 169 58.90 21.49 23.70
C ALA A 169 57.71 20.80 24.40
N ILE A 170 57.69 20.77 25.73
CA ILE A 170 56.54 20.28 26.51
C ILE A 170 55.32 21.16 26.27
N GLU A 171 55.48 22.48 26.27
CA GLU A 171 54.38 23.43 26.01
C GLU A 171 53.76 23.20 24.61
N ILE A 172 54.59 23.04 23.58
CA ILE A 172 54.12 22.73 22.21
C ILE A 172 53.38 21.37 22.20
N ALA A 173 53.90 20.36 22.88
CA ALA A 173 53.28 19.04 22.95
C ALA A 173 51.94 19.05 23.70
N GLU A 174 51.79 19.89 24.74
CA GLU A 174 50.51 20.13 25.42
C GLU A 174 49.49 20.78 24.49
N GLU A 175 49.91 21.77 23.69
CA GLU A 175 49.04 22.41 22.70
C GLU A 175 48.58 21.41 21.62
N GLU A 176 49.47 20.54 21.15
CA GLU A 176 49.13 19.46 20.22
C GLU A 176 48.20 18.42 20.83
N LEU A 177 48.42 18.04 22.09
CA LEU A 177 47.54 17.13 22.83
C LEU A 177 46.11 17.69 22.87
N GLU A 178 45.96 18.98 23.18
CA GLU A 178 44.65 19.63 23.21
C GLU A 178 44.02 19.68 21.81
N LYS A 179 44.82 19.88 20.74
CA LYS A 179 44.34 19.76 19.35
C LYS A 179 43.83 18.36 19.02
N PHE A 180 44.48 17.30 19.49
CA PHE A 180 44.01 15.92 19.29
C PHE A 180 42.75 15.62 20.10
N LYS A 181 42.67 16.09 21.33
CA LYS A 181 41.48 15.97 22.17
C LYS A 181 40.27 16.67 21.55
N ASN A 182 40.43 17.91 21.10
CA ASN A 182 39.39 18.65 20.38
C ASN A 182 38.94 17.93 19.10
N ARG A 183 39.86 17.28 18.37
CA ARG A 183 39.52 16.45 17.20
C ARG A 183 38.73 15.21 17.59
N ALA A 184 39.15 14.48 18.62
CA ALA A 184 38.44 13.31 19.12
C ALA A 184 37.02 13.67 19.59
N GLU A 185 36.86 14.73 20.40
CA GLU A 185 35.55 15.20 20.85
C GLU A 185 34.65 15.59 19.67
N LYS A 186 35.19 16.32 18.68
CA LYS A 186 34.47 16.68 17.45
C LYS A 186 33.96 15.45 16.70
N TYR A 187 34.80 14.44 16.47
CA TYR A 187 34.37 13.24 15.77
C TYR A 187 33.41 12.38 16.58
N ALA A 188 33.60 12.27 17.90
CA ALA A 188 32.65 11.61 18.79
C ALA A 188 31.26 12.24 18.72
N HIS A 189 31.20 13.58 18.76
CA HIS A 189 29.94 14.30 18.60
C HIS A 189 29.28 14.05 17.23
N ARG A 190 30.07 14.00 16.15
CA ARG A 190 29.57 13.69 14.80
C ARG A 190 29.05 12.25 14.69
N VAL A 191 29.74 11.27 15.29
CA VAL A 191 29.28 9.87 15.32
C VAL A 191 27.94 9.77 16.03
N HIS A 192 27.81 10.38 17.21
CA HIS A 192 26.54 10.42 17.93
C HIS A 192 25.43 11.11 17.13
N GLY A 193 25.75 12.25 16.50
CA GLY A 193 24.84 12.96 15.60
C GLY A 193 24.34 12.09 14.45
N HIS A 194 25.23 11.35 13.79
CA HIS A 194 24.85 10.43 12.71
C HIS A 194 24.02 9.24 13.19
N ALA A 195 24.37 8.65 14.33
CA ALA A 195 23.58 7.56 14.92
C ALA A 195 22.13 7.99 15.19
N SER A 196 21.92 9.20 15.73
CA SER A 196 20.59 9.77 15.94
C SER A 196 19.83 10.02 14.63
N ALA A 197 20.51 10.49 13.58
CA ALA A 197 19.91 10.71 12.27
C ALA A 197 19.53 9.38 11.59
N ILE A 198 20.38 8.36 11.71
CA ILE A 198 20.12 7.00 11.21
C ILE A 198 18.89 6.39 11.87
N SER A 199 18.78 6.51 13.20
CA SER A 199 17.61 6.04 13.95
C SER A 199 16.33 6.72 13.44
N ARG A 200 16.31 8.06 13.34
CA ARG A 200 15.16 8.82 12.82
C ARG A 200 14.78 8.43 11.39
N THR A 201 15.75 8.34 10.49
CA THR A 201 15.50 7.97 9.09
C THR A 201 14.99 6.53 8.97
N THR A 202 15.50 5.61 9.80
CA THR A 202 15.02 4.22 9.84
C THR A 202 13.57 4.15 10.31
N SER A 203 13.21 4.87 11.38
CA SER A 203 11.83 4.96 11.87
C SER A 203 10.89 5.53 10.80
N ARG A 204 11.31 6.60 10.10
CA ARG A 204 10.55 7.20 9.00
C ARG A 204 10.31 6.22 7.84
N ILE A 205 11.32 5.43 7.45
CA ILE A 205 11.15 4.38 6.45
C ILE A 205 10.10 3.37 6.91
N GLY A 206 10.14 2.95 8.18
CA GLY A 206 9.15 2.05 8.76
C GLY A 206 7.73 2.62 8.76
N GLU A 207 7.56 3.92 9.00
CA GLU A 207 6.26 4.60 8.88
C GLU A 207 5.75 4.60 7.44
N ILE A 208 6.61 4.95 6.48
CA ILE A 208 6.26 4.93 5.04
C ILE A 208 5.85 3.53 4.62
N ASP A 209 6.54 2.48 5.08
CA ASP A 209 6.20 1.09 4.76
C ASP A 209 4.84 0.66 5.31
N ARG A 210 4.50 1.09 6.53
CA ARG A 210 3.16 0.83 7.09
C ARG A 210 2.08 1.53 6.27
N THR A 211 2.31 2.78 5.88
CA THR A 211 1.37 3.54 5.04
C THR A 211 1.21 2.91 3.66
N LEU A 212 2.30 2.51 3.00
CA LEU A 212 2.26 1.79 1.72
C LEU A 212 1.46 0.49 1.83
N THR A 213 1.63 -0.25 2.91
CA THR A 213 0.89 -1.50 3.15
C THR A 213 -0.62 -1.24 3.23
N ARG A 214 -1.04 -0.23 3.99
CA ARG A 214 -2.45 0.17 4.07
C ARG A 214 -2.99 0.63 2.72
N LEU A 215 -2.24 1.48 2.02
CA LEU A 215 -2.63 2.00 0.72
C LEU A 215 -2.84 0.88 -0.32
N ARG A 216 -1.98 -0.14 -0.32
CA ARG A 216 -2.13 -1.32 -1.18
C ARG A 216 -3.36 -2.15 -0.85
N GLN A 217 -3.72 -2.24 0.43
CA GLN A 217 -4.97 -2.88 0.86
C GLN A 217 -6.18 -2.09 0.35
N ASP A 218 -6.16 -0.75 0.47
CA ASP A 218 -7.22 0.11 -0.02
C ASP A 218 -7.37 0.00 -1.56
N ILE A 219 -6.27 0.02 -2.31
CA ILE A 219 -6.27 -0.22 -3.75
C ILE A 219 -6.91 -1.58 -4.09
N HIS A 220 -6.57 -2.63 -3.35
CA HIS A 220 -7.15 -3.96 -3.56
C HIS A 220 -8.67 -3.97 -3.32
N VAL A 221 -9.13 -3.34 -2.23
CA VAL A 221 -10.56 -3.22 -1.90
C VAL A 221 -11.31 -2.45 -2.99
N VAL A 222 -10.79 -1.29 -3.42
CA VAL A 222 -11.42 -0.47 -4.46
C VAL A 222 -11.44 -1.20 -5.80
N LYS A 223 -10.37 -1.91 -6.18
CA LYS A 223 -10.36 -2.76 -7.39
C LYS A 223 -11.45 -3.83 -7.36
N LYS A 224 -11.65 -4.49 -6.21
CA LYS A 224 -12.70 -5.50 -6.04
C LYS A 224 -14.10 -4.87 -6.17
N GLN A 225 -14.33 -3.73 -5.53
CA GLN A 225 -15.58 -2.98 -5.65
C GLN A 225 -15.86 -2.54 -7.09
N ARG A 226 -14.86 -1.99 -7.77
CA ARG A 226 -14.99 -1.56 -9.17
C ARG A 226 -15.35 -2.71 -10.09
N TRP A 227 -14.64 -3.83 -9.98
CA TRP A 227 -14.93 -5.04 -10.77
C TRP A 227 -16.39 -5.48 -10.57
N PHE A 228 -16.85 -5.48 -9.32
CA PHE A 228 -18.21 -5.84 -8.96
C PHE A 228 -19.26 -4.91 -9.59
N VAL A 229 -19.06 -3.59 -9.50
CA VAL A 229 -20.00 -2.61 -10.07
C VAL A 229 -20.03 -2.73 -11.59
N ALA A 230 -18.88 -2.92 -12.24
CA ALA A 230 -18.79 -3.09 -13.68
C ALA A 230 -19.50 -4.37 -14.15
N GLU A 231 -19.34 -5.47 -13.42
CA GLU A 231 -20.01 -6.73 -13.72
C GLU A 231 -21.53 -6.62 -13.57
N SER A 232 -21.98 -6.00 -12.47
CA SER A 232 -23.40 -5.72 -12.22
C SER A 232 -24.00 -4.83 -13.31
N GLN A 233 -23.27 -3.80 -13.72
CA GLN A 233 -23.68 -2.90 -14.80
C GLN A 233 -23.83 -3.63 -16.14
N ARG A 234 -22.85 -4.47 -16.51
CA ARG A 234 -22.90 -5.27 -17.73
C ARG A 234 -24.16 -6.13 -17.79
N LYS A 235 -24.48 -6.77 -16.66
CA LYS A 235 -25.68 -7.62 -16.51
C LYS A 235 -26.98 -6.80 -16.58
N ALA A 236 -27.03 -5.63 -15.94
CA ALA A 236 -28.16 -4.71 -16.05
C ALA A 236 -28.39 -4.27 -17.50
N ARG A 237 -27.32 -3.90 -18.24
CA ARG A 237 -27.42 -3.54 -19.67
C ARG A 237 -27.94 -4.69 -20.54
N SER A 238 -27.51 -5.93 -20.27
CA SER A 238 -28.06 -7.13 -20.93
C SER A 238 -29.57 -7.25 -20.72
N ALA A 239 -30.02 -7.11 -19.46
CA ALA A 239 -31.44 -7.15 -19.12
C ALA A 239 -32.24 -6.01 -19.77
N VAL A 240 -31.73 -4.78 -19.78
CA VAL A 240 -32.34 -3.64 -20.50
C VAL A 240 -32.49 -3.93 -21.97
N HIS A 241 -31.46 -4.48 -22.61
CA HIS A 241 -31.49 -4.83 -24.03
C HIS A 241 -32.59 -5.86 -24.32
N LEU A 242 -32.64 -6.94 -23.53
CA LEU A 242 -33.64 -8.01 -23.68
C LEU A 242 -35.06 -7.48 -23.45
N LEU A 243 -35.29 -6.68 -22.40
CA LEU A 243 -36.59 -6.05 -22.16
C LEU A 243 -36.97 -5.04 -23.25
N SER A 244 -36.01 -4.34 -23.84
CA SER A 244 -36.26 -3.43 -24.97
C SER A 244 -36.70 -4.19 -26.22
N VAL A 245 -36.04 -5.31 -26.53
CA VAL A 245 -36.45 -6.22 -27.61
C VAL A 245 -37.85 -6.78 -27.37
N LEU A 246 -38.15 -7.18 -26.14
CA LEU A 246 -39.47 -7.68 -25.75
C LEU A 246 -40.54 -6.58 -25.88
N SER A 247 -40.29 -5.38 -25.36
CA SER A 247 -41.22 -4.25 -25.49
C SER A 247 -41.51 -3.88 -26.94
N GLY A 248 -40.51 -3.98 -27.83
CA GLY A 248 -40.68 -3.71 -29.27
C GLY A 248 -41.48 -4.81 -29.98
N LYS A 249 -41.16 -6.09 -29.72
CA LYS A 249 -41.93 -7.25 -30.24
C LYS A 249 -43.37 -7.28 -29.74
N VAL A 250 -43.57 -6.89 -28.48
CA VAL A 250 -44.88 -6.71 -27.87
C VAL A 250 -45.65 -5.58 -28.54
N GLY A 251 -45.00 -4.60 -29.16
CA GLY A 251 -45.64 -3.58 -29.99
C GLY A 251 -46.17 -4.09 -31.35
N VAL A 252 -45.51 -5.10 -31.94
CA VAL A 252 -45.68 -5.47 -33.37
C VAL A 252 -46.46 -6.76 -33.62
N PHE A 253 -46.44 -7.75 -32.72
CA PHE A 253 -47.07 -9.06 -32.98
C PHE A 253 -48.37 -9.31 -32.21
N GLU A 254 -49.46 -9.64 -32.93
CA GLU A 254 -50.77 -9.96 -32.35
C GLU A 254 -50.99 -11.48 -32.12
N ARG A 255 -51.52 -11.78 -30.92
CA ARG A 255 -52.29 -12.95 -30.44
C ARG A 255 -51.72 -14.34 -30.14
N GLN A 256 -50.67 -14.93 -30.72
CA GLN A 256 -50.30 -16.32 -30.30
C GLN A 256 -48.83 -16.55 -30.00
N THR A 257 -47.93 -15.89 -30.72
CA THR A 257 -46.47 -16.02 -30.50
C THR A 257 -45.95 -15.17 -29.33
N ARG A 258 -46.79 -14.27 -28.78
CA ARG A 258 -46.42 -13.24 -27.79
C ARG A 258 -46.00 -13.83 -26.45
N VAL A 259 -46.82 -14.71 -25.87
CA VAL A 259 -46.63 -15.20 -24.50
C VAL A 259 -45.47 -16.20 -24.42
N PHE A 260 -45.35 -17.08 -25.40
CA PHE A 260 -44.28 -18.09 -25.45
C PHE A 260 -42.87 -17.48 -25.55
N VAL A 261 -42.70 -16.49 -26.44
CA VAL A 261 -41.40 -15.81 -26.64
C VAL A 261 -41.04 -14.93 -25.44
N LEU A 262 -42.03 -14.33 -24.78
CA LEU A 262 -41.86 -13.55 -23.56
C LEU A 262 -41.40 -14.41 -22.38
N HIS A 263 -42.03 -15.57 -22.15
CA HIS A 263 -41.69 -16.42 -21.02
C HIS A 263 -40.24 -16.96 -21.13
N GLY A 264 -39.85 -17.50 -22.30
CA GLY A 264 -38.49 -18.02 -22.50
C GLY A 264 -37.40 -16.95 -22.35
N SER A 265 -37.66 -15.74 -22.83
CA SER A 265 -36.70 -14.62 -22.73
C SER A 265 -36.57 -14.10 -21.30
N VAL A 266 -37.67 -13.98 -20.56
CA VAL A 266 -37.66 -13.53 -19.15
C VAL A 266 -37.05 -14.58 -18.22
N VAL A 267 -37.28 -15.88 -18.47
CA VAL A 267 -36.62 -16.98 -17.75
C VAL A 267 -35.10 -16.89 -17.86
N LYS A 268 -34.57 -16.62 -19.07
CA LYS A 268 -33.13 -16.47 -19.30
C LYS A 268 -32.53 -15.25 -18.58
N VAL A 269 -33.21 -14.11 -18.60
CA VAL A 269 -32.81 -12.90 -17.85
C VAL A 269 -32.79 -13.16 -16.35
N MET A 270 -33.82 -13.85 -15.82
CA MET A 270 -33.87 -14.23 -14.41
C MET A 270 -32.72 -15.16 -14.02
N GLU A 271 -32.35 -16.12 -14.86
CA GLU A 271 -31.22 -17.04 -14.59
C GLU A 271 -29.88 -16.29 -14.54
N GLU A 272 -29.63 -15.40 -15.51
CA GLU A 272 -28.41 -14.60 -15.54
C GLU A 272 -28.32 -13.70 -14.29
N LEU A 273 -29.42 -13.08 -13.88
CA LEU A 273 -29.44 -12.25 -12.68
C LEU A 273 -29.42 -13.04 -11.38
N MET A 274 -30.06 -14.21 -11.32
CA MET A 274 -29.97 -15.11 -10.16
C MET A 274 -28.54 -15.57 -9.95
N LYS A 275 -27.87 -16.06 -10.99
CA LYS A 275 -26.47 -16.50 -10.91
C LYS A 275 -25.56 -15.37 -10.45
N SER A 276 -25.81 -14.16 -10.95
CA SER A 276 -25.13 -12.95 -10.50
C SER A 276 -25.38 -12.67 -9.02
N THR A 277 -26.63 -12.71 -8.60
CA THR A 277 -27.01 -12.42 -7.21
C THR A 277 -26.49 -13.50 -6.25
N GLU A 278 -26.33 -14.75 -6.70
CA GLU A 278 -25.69 -15.83 -5.95
C GLU A 278 -24.18 -15.61 -5.77
N GLU A 279 -23.48 -15.21 -6.84
CA GLU A 279 -22.07 -14.79 -6.79
C GLU A 279 -21.86 -13.59 -5.85
N ILE A 280 -22.84 -12.69 -5.80
CA ILE A 280 -22.88 -11.53 -4.90
C ILE A 280 -23.13 -11.97 -3.45
N ALA A 281 -24.10 -12.87 -3.23
CA ALA A 281 -24.49 -13.33 -1.90
C ALA A 281 -23.46 -14.24 -1.23
N GLY A 282 -22.64 -14.96 -2.01
CA GLY A 282 -21.51 -15.76 -1.53
C GLY A 282 -20.30 -14.94 -1.05
N ASN A 283 -20.25 -13.62 -1.33
CA ASN A 283 -19.29 -12.71 -0.70
C ASN A 283 -19.91 -12.14 0.58
N GLU A 284 -19.59 -12.73 1.74
CA GLU A 284 -20.15 -12.39 3.06
C GLU A 284 -20.10 -10.90 3.43
N LEU A 285 -19.14 -10.15 2.88
CA LEU A 285 -18.96 -8.70 3.12
C LEU A 285 -20.13 -7.82 2.65
N LEU A 286 -21.03 -8.32 1.80
CA LEU A 286 -22.08 -7.51 1.15
C LEU A 286 -23.50 -8.03 1.41
N CYS A 287 -23.68 -9.06 2.23
CA CYS A 287 -24.94 -9.78 2.34
C CYS A 287 -25.78 -9.28 3.53
N ASN A 288 -26.87 -8.55 3.27
CA ASN A 288 -28.00 -8.42 4.19
C ASN A 288 -29.01 -9.54 3.89
N GLY A 289 -29.63 -10.14 4.91
CA GLY A 289 -30.67 -11.17 4.78
C GLY A 289 -31.82 -10.85 3.82
N GLY A 290 -32.02 -9.58 3.45
CA GLY A 290 -32.91 -9.16 2.36
C GLY A 290 -32.58 -9.76 0.97
N MET A 291 -31.30 -9.90 0.62
CA MET A 291 -30.85 -10.46 -0.68
C MET A 291 -31.18 -11.95 -0.80
N ALA A 292 -30.95 -12.72 0.27
CA ALA A 292 -31.25 -14.16 0.28
C ALA A 292 -32.75 -14.44 0.09
N ARG A 293 -33.61 -13.65 0.73
CA ARG A 293 -35.07 -13.75 0.56
C ARG A 293 -35.52 -13.42 -0.86
N LEU A 294 -34.89 -12.42 -1.49
CA LEU A 294 -35.20 -12.04 -2.87
C LEU A 294 -34.77 -13.12 -3.87
N LEU A 295 -33.60 -13.71 -3.64
CA LEU A 295 -33.06 -14.80 -4.46
C LEU A 295 -33.95 -16.05 -4.39
N HIS A 296 -34.50 -16.35 -3.22
CA HIS A 296 -35.50 -17.40 -3.05
C HIS A 296 -36.75 -17.13 -3.91
N LYS A 297 -37.31 -15.92 -3.84
CA LYS A 297 -38.49 -15.53 -4.65
C LYS A 297 -38.22 -15.64 -6.15
N MET A 298 -37.05 -15.20 -6.61
CA MET A 298 -36.67 -15.35 -8.02
C MET A 298 -36.61 -16.81 -8.46
N ARG A 299 -36.00 -17.70 -7.66
CA ARG A 299 -35.92 -19.14 -7.97
C ARG A 299 -37.32 -19.75 -8.08
N GLU A 300 -38.21 -19.39 -7.17
CA GLU A 300 -39.59 -19.86 -7.15
C GLU A 300 -40.36 -19.38 -8.39
N ASN A 301 -40.29 -18.08 -8.70
CA ASN A 301 -40.95 -17.51 -9.87
C ASN A 301 -40.38 -18.05 -11.19
N ASN A 302 -39.06 -18.26 -11.28
CA ASN A 302 -38.44 -18.88 -12.45
C ASN A 302 -38.90 -20.34 -12.64
N ARG A 303 -38.98 -21.13 -11.55
CA ARG A 303 -39.58 -22.49 -11.60
C ARG A 303 -41.02 -22.46 -12.11
N ARG A 304 -41.84 -21.54 -11.59
CA ARG A 304 -43.25 -21.39 -12.00
C ARG A 304 -43.35 -21.02 -13.47
N LEU A 305 -42.58 -20.03 -13.93
CA LEU A 305 -42.49 -19.67 -15.35
C LEU A 305 -42.09 -20.84 -16.25
N ARG A 306 -41.09 -21.62 -15.85
CA ARG A 306 -40.67 -22.82 -16.59
C ARG A 306 -41.79 -23.86 -16.68
N SER A 307 -42.57 -24.06 -15.61
CA SER A 307 -43.71 -24.98 -15.61
C SER A 307 -44.84 -24.52 -16.55
N VAL A 308 -45.07 -23.20 -16.64
CA VAL A 308 -46.02 -22.62 -17.60
C VAL A 308 -45.51 -22.80 -19.04
N CYS A 309 -44.22 -22.62 -19.30
CA CYS A 309 -43.63 -22.94 -20.61
C CYS A 309 -43.76 -24.42 -20.98
N ALA A 310 -43.59 -25.34 -20.02
CA ALA A 310 -43.61 -26.77 -20.26
C ALA A 310 -45.02 -27.30 -20.55
N SER A 311 -46.01 -26.87 -19.77
CA SER A 311 -47.42 -27.25 -19.94
C SER A 311 -48.03 -26.74 -21.25
N GLN A 312 -47.64 -25.55 -21.70
CA GLN A 312 -48.12 -24.98 -22.96
C GLN A 312 -47.47 -25.63 -24.20
N ASN A 313 -46.31 -26.29 -24.07
CA ASN A 313 -45.70 -27.09 -25.15
C ASN A 313 -46.42 -28.44 -25.36
N THR A 314 -46.89 -29.07 -24.28
CA THR A 314 -47.60 -30.37 -24.33
C THR A 314 -48.97 -30.23 -24.98
N ASP A 315 -49.67 -29.12 -24.68
CA ASP A 315 -50.94 -28.73 -25.28
C ASP A 315 -50.87 -28.44 -26.80
N ALA A 316 -49.69 -28.02 -27.29
CA ALA A 316 -49.46 -27.74 -28.71
C ALA A 316 -49.26 -29.03 -29.53
N ASP A 317 -48.60 -30.05 -28.94
CA ASP A 317 -48.41 -31.37 -29.55
C ASP A 317 -49.72 -32.19 -29.59
N GLU A 318 -50.54 -32.14 -28.53
CA GLU A 318 -51.86 -32.80 -28.53
C GLU A 318 -52.83 -32.16 -29.55
N ARG A 319 -52.77 -30.84 -29.76
CA ARG A 319 -53.58 -30.14 -30.78
C ARG A 319 -53.13 -30.42 -32.22
N LEU A 320 -51.86 -30.81 -32.43
CA LEU A 320 -51.38 -31.28 -33.73
C LEU A 320 -51.86 -32.72 -34.02
N LEU A 321 -51.96 -33.56 -32.99
CA LEU A 321 -52.51 -34.92 -33.11
C LEU A 321 -54.02 -34.93 -33.38
N LEU A 322 -54.79 -34.00 -32.78
CA LEU A 322 -56.22 -33.84 -33.02
C LEU A 322 -56.59 -33.24 -34.39
N LYS A 323 -55.61 -32.78 -35.19
CA LYS A 323 -55.83 -32.35 -36.59
C LYS A 323 -55.68 -33.48 -37.61
N TYR A 324 -55.29 -34.68 -37.17
CA TYR A 324 -55.09 -35.87 -38.01
C TYR A 324 -56.05 -37.03 -37.70
N ILE A 325 -57.12 -36.76 -36.94
CA ILE A 325 -58.28 -37.63 -36.73
C ILE A 325 -59.51 -36.86 -37.22
#